data_AF-M1EQY8-F1
#
_entry.id   AF-M1EQY8-F1
#
_cell.length_a   1.000
_cell.length_b   1.000
_cell.length_c   1.000
_cell.angle_alpha   90.00
_cell.angle_beta   90.00
_cell.angle_gamma   90.00
#
_symmetry.space_group_name_H-M   'P 1'
#
loop_
_entity.id
_entity.type
_entity.pdbx_description
1 polymer ?
#
loop_
_entity_poly.entity_id
_entity_poly.type
_entity_poly.pdbx_seq_one_letter_code
_entity_poly.pdbx_strand_id
1 'polypeptide(L)'
;GHITDDWDRKLCRAYLEEFMNPSLIEEEFMLAPGFAAPPNLDYSGYHQYIEEKLPPESPALYGLHANAELELLTVMSNTLFRTLLELQPRNALISEELGQSAEEKVRNILDDILEKLPEEFNMAEIIQKSSNRSPYVLVCFQECERMNILLQEIRVSLQQLELGCKGELPFSPEMEAQQSQLSYDTVPDTWSRLAYPSTYGLAQWFNDLLSRCRELETWTHDLALPAVVWLSGFFNPESFLTAIMQTMAR
;
A
#
# COMPACT_ATOMS: atom_id res chain seq x y z
N GLY A 1 22.06 4.01 17.75
CA GLY A 1 22.78 4.62 16.63
C GLY A 1 22.25 4.15 15.30
N HIS A 2 22.11 2.83 15.11
CA HIS A 2 21.65 2.23 13.85
C HIS A 2 20.13 2.28 13.60
N ILE A 3 19.32 2.51 14.64
CA ILE A 3 17.86 2.58 14.55
C ILE A 3 17.41 4.04 14.65
N THR A 4 16.88 4.56 13.56
CA THR A 4 16.40 5.94 13.43
C THR A 4 14.95 6.10 13.88
N ASP A 5 14.10 5.10 13.66
CA ASP A 5 12.69 5.12 14.06
C ASP A 5 12.51 4.93 15.58
N ASP A 6 11.60 5.71 16.17
CA ASP A 6 11.37 5.71 17.61
C ASP A 6 10.56 4.49 18.08
N TRP A 7 9.68 3.93 17.25
CA TRP A 7 8.94 2.71 17.55
C TRP A 7 9.86 1.50 17.49
N ASP A 8 10.70 1.40 16.47
CA ASP A 8 11.72 0.34 16.37
C ASP A 8 12.68 0.41 17.57
N ARG A 9 13.05 1.61 18.01
CA ARG A 9 13.88 1.77 19.21
C ARG A 9 13.18 1.29 20.47
N LYS A 10 11.87 1.54 20.62
CA LYS A 10 11.08 1.02 21.74
C LYS A 10 11.02 -0.50 21.69
N LEU A 11 10.80 -1.09 20.52
CA LEU A 11 10.77 -2.53 20.32
C LEU A 11 12.11 -3.18 20.72
N CYS A 12 13.23 -2.65 20.22
CA CYS A 12 14.55 -3.18 20.58
C CYS A 12 14.89 -3.02 22.06
N ARG A 13 14.42 -1.94 22.72
CA ARG A 13 14.54 -1.80 24.17
C ARG A 13 13.74 -2.87 24.90
N ALA A 14 12.50 -3.13 24.47
CA ALA A 14 11.69 -4.20 25.05
C ALA A 14 12.38 -5.57 24.92
N TYR A 15 12.94 -5.90 23.76
CA TYR A 15 13.75 -7.12 23.59
C TYR A 15 14.96 -7.16 24.53
N LEU A 16 15.68 -6.04 24.66
CA LEU A 16 16.85 -5.97 25.53
C LEU A 16 16.46 -6.12 27.00
N GLU A 17 15.39 -5.48 27.45
CA GLU A 17 14.89 -5.59 28.82
C GLU A 17 14.37 -6.99 29.14
N GLU A 18 13.73 -7.66 28.18
CA GLU A 18 13.23 -9.03 28.34
C GLU A 18 14.38 -10.04 28.43
N PHE A 19 15.44 -9.90 27.63
CA PHE A 19 16.55 -10.86 27.62
C PHE A 19 17.69 -10.53 28.59
N MET A 20 17.96 -9.25 28.85
CA MET A 20 19.05 -8.81 29.72
C MET A 20 18.53 -8.48 31.12
N ASN A 21 17.93 -9.46 31.77
CA ASN A 21 17.44 -9.36 33.14
C ASN A 21 18.20 -10.33 34.08
N PRO A 22 18.12 -10.14 35.42
CA PRO A 22 18.79 -11.04 36.36
C PRO A 22 18.31 -12.50 36.29
N SER A 23 17.07 -12.72 35.84
CA SER A 23 16.49 -14.05 35.66
C SER A 23 17.15 -14.85 34.54
N LEU A 24 17.90 -14.22 33.62
CA LEU A 24 18.75 -14.92 32.65
C LEU A 24 19.76 -15.88 33.31
N ILE A 25 20.20 -15.57 34.53
CA ILE A 25 21.17 -16.36 35.29
C ILE A 25 20.46 -17.49 36.07
N GLU A 26 19.13 -17.47 36.15
CA GLU A 26 18.32 -18.50 36.80
C GLU A 26 18.14 -19.71 35.84
N GLU A 27 18.17 -20.93 36.39
CA GLU A 27 18.22 -22.18 35.62
C GLU A 27 16.96 -22.46 34.78
N GLU A 28 15.90 -21.66 34.90
CA GLU A 28 14.60 -21.85 34.22
C GLU A 28 14.27 -20.79 33.15
N PHE A 29 15.19 -19.87 32.84
CA PHE A 29 14.90 -18.83 31.85
C PHE A 29 14.82 -19.39 30.42
N MET A 30 13.76 -19.03 29.70
CA MET A 30 13.53 -19.46 28.32
C MET A 30 13.83 -18.30 27.38
N LEU A 31 14.85 -18.45 26.52
CA LEU A 31 15.19 -17.45 25.49
C LEU A 31 14.16 -17.44 24.35
N ALA A 32 13.54 -18.58 24.09
CA ALA A 32 12.43 -18.69 23.16
C ALA A 32 11.53 -19.88 23.56
N PRO A 33 10.31 -19.98 23.01
CA PRO A 33 9.46 -21.15 23.26
C PRO A 33 10.20 -22.45 22.90
N GLY A 34 10.46 -23.29 23.90
CA GLY A 34 11.20 -24.55 23.73
C GLY A 34 12.72 -24.43 23.68
N PHE A 35 13.30 -23.24 23.89
CA PHE A 35 14.74 -23.02 23.96
C PHE A 35 15.14 -22.32 25.27
N ALA A 36 15.71 -23.09 26.20
CA ALA A 36 16.19 -22.58 27.48
C ALA A 36 17.52 -21.82 27.33
N ALA A 37 17.82 -20.93 28.26
CA ALA A 37 19.12 -20.29 28.34
C ALA A 37 20.22 -21.35 28.56
N PRO A 38 21.30 -21.33 27.77
CA PRO A 38 22.39 -22.27 27.98
C PRO A 38 23.10 -21.97 29.32
N PRO A 39 23.55 -23.01 30.04
CA PRO A 39 24.39 -22.81 31.21
C PRO A 39 25.75 -22.22 30.81
N ASN A 40 26.57 -21.85 31.80
CA ASN A 40 27.93 -21.37 31.54
C ASN A 40 28.79 -22.46 30.87
N LEU A 41 28.95 -22.34 29.56
CA LEU A 41 29.73 -23.25 28.72
C LEU A 41 30.94 -22.53 28.12
N ASP A 42 31.88 -23.30 27.58
CA ASP A 42 32.92 -22.76 26.71
C ASP A 42 32.36 -22.50 25.30
N TYR A 43 33.14 -21.83 24.45
CA TYR A 43 32.70 -21.47 23.10
C TYR A 43 32.21 -22.67 22.29
N SER A 44 32.92 -23.80 22.35
CA SER A 44 32.52 -25.06 21.71
C SER A 44 31.23 -25.62 22.29
N GLY A 45 31.04 -25.55 23.60
CA GLY A 45 29.85 -26.01 24.28
C GLY A 45 28.60 -25.23 23.89
N TYR A 46 28.70 -23.91 23.68
CA TYR A 46 27.57 -23.12 23.18
C TYR A 46 27.14 -23.53 21.76
N HIS A 47 28.09 -23.80 20.87
CA HIS A 47 27.77 -24.30 19.51
C HIS A 47 27.06 -25.64 19.57
N GLN A 48 27.59 -26.59 20.36
CA GLN A 48 26.96 -27.90 20.53
C GLN A 48 25.56 -27.77 21.15
N TYR A 49 25.38 -26.89 22.14
CA TYR A 49 24.07 -26.65 22.73
C TYR A 49 23.06 -26.12 21.70
N ILE A 50 23.46 -25.16 20.88
CA ILE A 50 22.60 -24.60 19.82
C ILE A 50 22.22 -25.71 18.82
N GLU A 51 23.19 -26.51 18.35
CA GLU A 51 22.92 -27.60 17.41
C GLU A 51 21.98 -28.68 17.98
N GLU A 52 22.08 -28.99 19.27
CA GLU A 52 21.28 -30.04 19.90
C GLU A 52 19.91 -29.57 20.41
N LYS A 53 19.80 -28.31 20.84
CA LYS A 53 18.63 -27.80 21.59
C LYS A 53 17.80 -26.78 20.83
N LEU A 54 18.33 -26.15 19.79
CA LEU A 54 17.56 -25.16 19.04
C LEU A 54 16.42 -25.86 18.29
N PRO A 55 15.15 -25.50 18.56
CA PRO A 55 14.03 -26.00 17.79
C PRO A 55 14.09 -25.54 16.32
N PRO A 56 13.33 -26.18 15.41
CA PRO A 56 13.23 -25.70 14.03
C PRO A 56 12.77 -24.24 14.00
N GLU A 57 13.29 -23.49 13.02
CA GLU A 57 12.97 -22.08 12.86
C GLU A 57 11.46 -21.88 12.74
N SER A 58 10.95 -20.93 13.51
CA SER A 58 9.55 -20.50 13.46
C SER A 58 9.46 -19.05 13.91
N PRO A 59 8.43 -18.30 13.48
CA PRO A 59 8.24 -16.90 13.91
C PRO A 59 8.26 -16.71 15.43
N ALA A 60 7.77 -17.71 16.17
CA ALA A 60 7.73 -17.69 17.63
C ALA A 60 9.12 -17.57 18.28
N LEU A 61 10.18 -18.07 17.63
CA LEU A 61 11.55 -17.90 18.13
C LEU A 61 12.03 -16.45 18.11
N TYR A 62 11.42 -15.64 17.27
CA TYR A 62 11.70 -14.22 17.13
C TYR A 62 10.64 -13.34 17.80
N GLY A 63 9.80 -13.91 18.67
CA GLY A 63 8.71 -13.17 19.33
C GLY A 63 7.56 -12.77 18.38
N LEU A 64 7.50 -13.36 17.18
CA LEU A 64 6.49 -13.06 16.18
C LEU A 64 5.34 -14.06 16.22
N HIS A 65 4.16 -13.63 15.77
CA HIS A 65 3.01 -14.51 15.59
C HIS A 65 3.24 -15.45 14.39
N ALA A 66 2.68 -16.67 14.44
CA ALA A 66 2.82 -17.69 13.39
C ALA A 66 2.41 -17.19 11.98
N ASN A 67 1.49 -16.22 11.91
CA ASN A 67 1.06 -15.62 10.64
C ASN A 67 2.18 -14.88 9.89
N ALA A 68 3.27 -14.48 10.56
CA ALA A 68 4.40 -13.84 9.89
C ALA A 68 5.06 -14.77 8.85
N GLU A 69 5.07 -16.08 9.10
CA GLU A 69 5.56 -17.07 8.13
C GLU A 69 4.64 -17.16 6.91
N LEU A 70 3.32 -17.13 7.11
CA LEU A 70 2.36 -17.13 6.02
C LEU A 70 2.52 -15.89 5.13
N GLU A 71 2.72 -14.73 5.75
CA GLU A 71 2.98 -13.47 5.02
C GLU A 71 4.29 -13.53 4.25
N LEU A 72 5.38 -14.02 4.87
CA LEU A 72 6.66 -14.23 4.21
C LEU A 72 6.52 -15.15 2.98
N LEU A 73 5.87 -16.31 3.14
CA LEU A 73 5.65 -17.26 2.05
C LEU A 73 4.79 -16.65 0.92
N THR A 74 3.79 -15.85 1.28
CA THR A 74 2.96 -15.13 0.32
C THR A 74 3.79 -14.13 -0.48
N VAL A 75 4.61 -13.33 0.19
CA VAL A 75 5.51 -12.35 -0.46
C VAL A 75 6.51 -13.07 -1.37
N MET A 76 7.18 -14.12 -0.87
CA MET A 76 8.13 -14.91 -1.66
C MET A 76 7.48 -15.52 -2.89
N SER A 77 6.27 -16.07 -2.76
CA SER A 77 5.53 -16.64 -3.88
C SER A 77 5.15 -15.58 -4.91
N ASN A 78 4.69 -14.40 -4.47
CA ASN A 78 4.36 -13.30 -5.36
C ASN A 78 5.59 -12.77 -6.09
N THR A 79 6.73 -12.65 -5.41
CA THR A 79 8.01 -12.29 -6.02
C THR A 79 8.41 -13.31 -7.07
N LEU A 80 8.32 -14.61 -6.76
CA LEU A 80 8.62 -15.69 -7.70
C LEU A 80 7.76 -15.59 -8.97
N PHE A 81 6.44 -15.44 -8.83
CA PHE A 81 5.53 -15.31 -9.97
C PHE A 81 5.84 -14.07 -10.80
N ARG A 82 6.12 -12.93 -10.15
CA ARG A 82 6.50 -11.70 -10.84
C ARG A 82 7.79 -11.87 -11.63
N THR A 83 8.83 -12.47 -11.03
CA THR A 83 10.09 -12.73 -11.73
C THR A 83 9.89 -13.69 -12.91
N LEU A 84 9.05 -14.72 -12.77
CA LEU A 84 8.72 -15.62 -13.88
C LEU A 84 8.01 -14.91 -15.03
N LEU A 85 7.07 -14.00 -14.73
CA LEU A 85 6.38 -13.18 -15.72
C LEU A 85 7.34 -12.21 -16.43
N GLU A 86 8.25 -11.58 -15.69
CA GLU A 86 9.27 -10.66 -16.25
C GLU A 86 10.27 -11.39 -17.17
N LEU A 87 10.58 -12.66 -16.88
CA LEU A 87 11.45 -13.51 -17.70
C LEU A 87 10.76 -14.06 -18.96
N GLN A 88 9.43 -13.98 -19.04
CA GLN A 88 8.70 -14.51 -20.19
C GLN A 88 9.06 -13.70 -21.45
N PRO A 89 9.51 -14.35 -22.54
CA PRO A 89 9.86 -13.63 -23.75
C PRO A 89 8.64 -12.91 -24.32
N ARG A 90 8.74 -11.59 -24.47
CA ARG A 90 7.66 -10.72 -25.01
C ARG A 90 7.13 -11.22 -26.37
N ASN A 91 7.97 -11.92 -27.14
CA ASN A 91 7.63 -12.49 -28.45
C ASN A 91 6.89 -13.84 -28.38
N ALA A 92 6.81 -14.51 -27.22
CA ALA A 92 6.05 -15.75 -27.09
C ALA A 92 4.54 -15.52 -26.92
N LEU A 93 4.10 -14.26 -26.78
CA LEU A 93 2.70 -13.86 -26.83
C LEU A 93 2.17 -13.72 -28.27
N ILE A 94 3.00 -13.99 -29.29
CA ILE A 94 2.61 -14.03 -30.72
C ILE A 94 2.10 -15.43 -31.11
N SER A 95 1.73 -16.29 -30.16
CA SER A 95 0.92 -17.47 -30.49
C SER A 95 -0.54 -17.05 -30.60
N GLU A 96 -0.96 -16.74 -31.83
CA GLU A 96 -2.31 -16.37 -32.26
C GLU A 96 -3.43 -17.37 -31.92
N GLU A 97 -3.17 -18.45 -31.17
CA GLU A 97 -4.15 -19.55 -31.13
C GLU A 97 -5.15 -19.55 -29.96
N LEU A 98 -4.93 -18.94 -28.79
CA LEU A 98 -5.90 -19.08 -27.68
C LEU A 98 -5.99 -17.95 -26.63
N GLY A 99 -5.36 -16.78 -26.83
CA GLY A 99 -5.40 -15.68 -25.84
C GLY A 99 -5.49 -14.30 -26.47
N GLN A 100 -6.14 -13.36 -25.77
CA GLN A 100 -6.13 -11.93 -26.14
C GLN A 100 -4.68 -11.43 -26.24
N SER A 101 -4.37 -10.64 -27.28
CA SER A 101 -3.07 -9.96 -27.40
C SER A 101 -2.82 -9.10 -26.15
N ALA A 102 -1.56 -8.94 -25.73
CA ALA A 102 -1.22 -8.04 -24.62
C ALA A 102 -1.78 -6.62 -24.83
N GLU A 103 -1.80 -6.15 -26.09
CA GLU A 103 -2.40 -4.86 -26.46
C GLU A 103 -3.93 -4.87 -26.30
N GLU A 104 -4.59 -5.97 -26.62
CA GLU A 104 -6.04 -6.12 -26.46
C GLU A 104 -6.42 -6.18 -24.97
N LYS A 105 -5.63 -6.88 -24.15
CA LYS A 105 -5.80 -6.89 -22.70
C LYS A 105 -5.67 -5.49 -22.10
N VAL A 106 -4.63 -4.74 -22.48
CA VAL A 106 -4.43 -3.34 -22.02
C VAL A 106 -5.58 -2.46 -22.49
N ARG A 107 -6.08 -2.63 -23.71
CA ARG A 107 -7.22 -1.88 -24.23
C ARG A 107 -8.49 -2.12 -23.41
N ASN A 108 -8.79 -3.39 -23.09
CA ASN A 108 -9.92 -3.73 -22.23
C ASN A 108 -9.80 -3.11 -20.83
N ILE A 109 -8.60 -3.08 -20.25
CA ILE A 109 -8.34 -2.43 -18.95
C ILE A 109 -8.56 -0.91 -19.06
N LEU A 110 -8.05 -0.29 -20.11
CA LEU A 110 -8.17 1.14 -20.37
C LEU A 110 -9.63 1.54 -20.52
N ASP A 111 -10.39 0.81 -21.33
CA ASP A 111 -11.81 1.05 -21.56
C ASP A 111 -12.61 0.90 -20.26
N ASP A 112 -12.36 -0.16 -19.48
CA ASP A 112 -13.04 -0.39 -18.19
C ASP A 112 -12.76 0.71 -17.17
N ILE A 113 -11.50 1.17 -17.08
CA ILE A 113 -11.13 2.27 -16.17
C ILE A 113 -11.75 3.57 -16.65
N LEU A 114 -11.62 3.94 -17.93
CA LEU A 114 -12.17 5.20 -18.45
C LEU A 114 -13.69 5.27 -18.36
N GLU A 115 -14.40 4.15 -18.56
CA GLU A 115 -15.86 4.07 -18.43
C GLU A 115 -16.31 4.33 -16.98
N LYS A 116 -15.57 3.78 -16.01
CA LYS A 116 -15.92 3.86 -14.58
C LYS A 116 -15.33 5.07 -13.87
N LEU A 117 -14.35 5.75 -14.47
CA LEU A 117 -13.62 6.85 -13.84
C LEU A 117 -14.56 8.05 -13.58
N PRO A 118 -14.79 8.44 -12.32
CA PRO A 118 -15.68 9.55 -11.98
C PRO A 118 -15.25 10.87 -12.61
N GLU A 119 -16.21 11.77 -12.79
CA GLU A 119 -15.92 13.15 -13.15
C GLU A 119 -15.22 13.89 -12.01
N GLU A 120 -14.50 14.95 -12.36
CA GLU A 120 -13.87 15.83 -11.38
C GLU A 120 -14.94 16.57 -10.55
N PHE A 121 -14.66 16.74 -9.26
CA PHE A 121 -15.49 17.53 -8.36
C PHE A 121 -15.53 18.99 -8.81
N ASN A 122 -16.74 19.52 -9.05
CA ASN A 122 -16.93 20.92 -9.39
C ASN A 122 -16.70 21.81 -8.16
N MET A 123 -15.44 22.21 -7.95
CA MET A 123 -15.05 23.02 -6.81
C MET A 123 -15.79 24.36 -6.73
N ALA A 124 -16.14 24.96 -7.87
CA ALA A 124 -16.89 26.22 -7.88
C ALA A 124 -18.30 26.05 -7.30
N GLU A 125 -18.98 24.95 -7.63
CA GLU A 125 -20.29 24.62 -7.08
C GLU A 125 -20.20 24.25 -5.60
N ILE A 126 -19.23 23.40 -5.23
CA ILE A 126 -19.03 22.94 -3.86
C ILE A 126 -18.72 24.10 -2.91
N ILE A 127 -17.85 25.04 -3.33
CA ILE A 127 -17.51 26.22 -2.53
C ILE A 127 -18.71 27.16 -2.38
N GLN A 128 -19.57 27.27 -3.39
CA GLN A 128 -20.79 28.10 -3.32
C GLN A 128 -21.85 27.53 -2.37
N LYS A 129 -21.90 26.20 -2.19
CA LYS A 129 -22.88 25.54 -1.30
C LYS A 129 -22.71 25.90 0.18
N SER A 130 -21.50 26.23 0.63
CA SER A 130 -21.26 26.60 2.02
C SER A 130 -20.69 28.01 2.17
N SER A 131 -21.46 28.88 2.83
CA SER A 131 -20.98 30.19 3.29
C SER A 131 -20.09 30.10 4.55
N ASN A 132 -20.19 28.98 5.29
CA ASN A 132 -19.45 28.76 6.53
C ASN A 132 -18.23 27.86 6.28
N ARG A 133 -17.03 28.45 6.36
CA ARG A 133 -15.76 27.75 6.21
C ARG A 133 -15.29 27.16 7.54
N SER A 134 -16.05 26.20 8.05
CA SER A 134 -15.61 25.43 9.21
C SER A 134 -14.33 24.64 8.87
N PRO A 135 -13.51 24.26 9.87
CA PRO A 135 -12.31 23.46 9.63
C PRO A 135 -12.57 22.19 8.82
N TYR A 136 -13.69 21.50 9.08
CA TYR A 136 -14.08 20.29 8.33
C TYR A 136 -14.41 20.54 6.86
N VAL A 137 -15.08 21.66 6.56
CA VAL A 137 -15.40 22.05 5.19
C VAL A 137 -14.12 22.35 4.41
N LEU A 138 -13.13 22.98 5.05
CA LEU A 138 -11.84 23.25 4.44
C LEU A 138 -11.06 21.96 4.14
N VAL A 139 -11.10 20.97 5.04
CA VAL A 139 -10.51 19.64 4.79
C VAL A 139 -11.19 18.97 3.60
N CYS A 140 -12.52 18.97 3.55
CA CYS A 140 -13.28 18.42 2.42
C CYS A 140 -12.87 19.07 1.09
N PHE A 141 -12.71 20.40 1.05
CA PHE A 141 -12.25 21.10 -0.16
C PHE A 141 -10.86 20.65 -0.59
N GLN A 142 -9.91 20.57 0.34
CA GLN A 142 -8.54 20.12 0.04
C GLN A 142 -8.51 18.68 -0.48
N GLU A 143 -9.30 17.79 0.11
CA GLU A 143 -9.39 16.40 -0.32
C GLU A 143 -10.01 16.28 -1.72
N CYS A 144 -11.02 17.08 -2.05
CA CYS A 144 -11.60 17.14 -3.40
C CYS A 144 -10.59 17.68 -4.43
N GLU A 145 -9.84 18.73 -4.10
CA GLU A 145 -8.80 19.28 -4.98
C GLU A 145 -7.70 18.23 -5.27
N ARG A 146 -7.25 17.50 -4.25
CA ARG A 146 -6.26 16.42 -4.43
C ARG A 146 -6.82 15.27 -5.25
N MET A 147 -8.08 14.89 -5.01
CA MET A 147 -8.75 13.86 -5.81
C MET A 147 -8.85 14.27 -7.28
N ASN A 148 -9.19 15.52 -7.57
CA ASN A 148 -9.25 16.03 -8.94
C ASN A 148 -7.89 15.93 -9.65
N ILE A 149 -6.80 16.29 -8.98
CA ILE A 149 -5.45 16.16 -9.55
C ILE A 149 -5.17 14.70 -9.95
N LEU A 150 -5.53 13.74 -9.10
CA LEU A 150 -5.36 12.31 -9.39
C LEU A 150 -6.27 11.84 -10.54
N LEU A 151 -7.57 12.17 -10.49
CA LEU A 151 -8.55 11.77 -11.52
C LEU A 151 -8.17 12.35 -12.89
N GLN A 152 -7.71 13.60 -12.93
CA GLN A 152 -7.25 14.26 -14.13
C GLN A 152 -6.02 13.58 -14.71
N GLU A 153 -5.01 13.26 -13.88
CA GLU A 153 -3.82 12.54 -14.34
C GLU A 153 -4.18 11.17 -14.93
N ILE A 154 -5.05 10.39 -14.25
CA ILE A 154 -5.50 9.10 -14.76
C ILE A 154 -6.19 9.26 -16.11
N ARG A 155 -7.12 10.23 -16.23
CA ARG A 155 -7.88 10.46 -17.46
C ARG A 155 -6.98 10.85 -18.63
N VAL A 156 -6.11 11.84 -18.42
CA VAL A 156 -5.22 12.35 -19.48
C VAL A 156 -4.22 11.28 -19.90
N SER A 157 -3.58 10.59 -18.94
CA SER A 157 -2.59 9.56 -19.23
C SER A 157 -3.19 8.35 -19.95
N LEU A 158 -4.42 7.94 -19.62
CA LEU A 158 -5.11 6.87 -20.34
C LEU A 158 -5.56 7.30 -21.75
N GLN A 159 -6.07 8.51 -21.93
CA GLN A 159 -6.43 9.02 -23.27
C GLN A 159 -5.20 9.12 -24.18
N GLN A 160 -4.05 9.55 -23.65
CA GLN A 160 -2.81 9.56 -24.41
C GLN A 160 -2.39 8.13 -24.79
N LEU A 161 -2.45 7.18 -23.85
CA LEU A 161 -2.15 5.78 -24.11
C LEU A 161 -3.09 5.18 -25.18
N GLU A 162 -4.37 5.53 -25.16
CA GLU A 162 -5.35 5.11 -26.17
C GLU A 162 -4.96 5.60 -27.57
N LEU A 163 -4.59 6.88 -27.71
CA LEU A 163 -4.13 7.47 -28.97
C LEU A 163 -2.82 6.83 -29.45
N GLY A 164 -1.89 6.51 -28.53
CA GLY A 164 -0.68 5.75 -28.83
C GLY A 164 -1.00 4.35 -29.37
N CYS A 165 -1.92 3.64 -28.73
CA CYS A 165 -2.38 2.31 -29.17
C CYS A 165 -3.11 2.34 -30.54
N LYS A 166 -3.72 3.47 -30.92
CA LYS A 166 -4.31 3.68 -32.26
C LYS A 166 -3.28 4.08 -33.32
N GLY A 167 -2.03 4.37 -32.93
CA GLY A 167 -0.98 4.87 -33.81
C GLY A 167 -1.12 6.36 -34.16
N GLU A 168 -1.97 7.09 -33.44
CA GLU A 168 -2.19 8.54 -33.64
C GLU A 168 -1.14 9.39 -32.91
N LEU A 169 -0.49 8.84 -31.89
CA LEU A 169 0.65 9.43 -31.19
C LEU A 169 1.86 8.49 -31.21
N PRO A 170 3.09 9.00 -31.33
CA PRO A 170 4.29 8.19 -31.14
C PRO A 170 4.37 7.70 -29.69
N PHE A 171 4.70 6.42 -29.51
CA PHE A 171 4.85 5.83 -28.18
C PHE A 171 6.05 6.46 -27.46
N SER A 172 5.79 7.06 -26.30
CA SER A 172 6.85 7.58 -25.43
C SER A 172 7.32 6.49 -24.44
N PRO A 173 8.54 6.60 -23.89
CA PRO A 173 9.01 5.68 -22.84
C PRO A 173 8.08 5.62 -21.62
N GLU A 174 7.43 6.73 -21.29
CA GLU A 174 6.45 6.80 -20.19
C GLU A 174 5.19 6.00 -20.53
N MET A 175 4.71 6.07 -21.78
CA MET A 175 3.58 5.27 -22.25
C MET A 175 3.92 3.77 -22.28
N GLU A 176 5.14 3.40 -22.68
CA GLU A 176 5.60 1.99 -22.64
C GLU A 176 5.62 1.45 -21.20
N ALA A 177 6.13 2.26 -20.26
CA ALA A 177 6.15 1.91 -18.85
C ALA A 177 4.72 1.74 -18.30
N GLN A 178 3.84 2.71 -18.58
CA GLN A 178 2.44 2.64 -18.16
C GLN A 178 1.72 1.43 -18.77
N GLN A 179 1.89 1.16 -20.06
CA GLN A 179 1.31 -0.01 -20.73
C GLN A 179 1.76 -1.31 -20.04
N SER A 180 3.07 -1.42 -19.75
CA SER A 180 3.64 -2.56 -19.05
C SER A 180 3.02 -2.69 -17.64
N GLN A 181 2.96 -1.61 -16.87
CA GLN A 181 2.40 -1.62 -15.50
C GLN A 181 0.93 -2.07 -15.50
N LEU A 182 0.10 -1.53 -16.40
CA LEU A 182 -1.29 -1.92 -16.56
C LEU A 182 -1.43 -3.40 -16.93
N SER A 183 -0.57 -3.92 -17.80
CA SER A 183 -0.61 -5.33 -18.22
C SER A 183 -0.33 -6.33 -17.08
N TYR A 184 0.47 -5.91 -16.10
CA TYR A 184 0.90 -6.67 -14.92
C TYR A 184 0.13 -6.31 -13.64
N ASP A 185 -1.11 -5.80 -13.74
CA ASP A 185 -1.95 -5.44 -12.59
C ASP A 185 -1.24 -4.52 -11.58
N THR A 186 -0.38 -3.62 -12.07
CA THR A 186 0.38 -2.68 -11.25
C THR A 186 -0.13 -1.27 -11.49
N VAL A 187 -0.31 -0.51 -10.42
CA VAL A 187 -0.68 0.92 -10.50
C VAL A 187 0.49 1.70 -11.11
N PRO A 188 0.29 2.48 -12.19
CA PRO A 188 1.33 3.33 -12.76
C PRO A 188 1.99 4.25 -11.73
N ASP A 189 3.30 4.46 -11.88
CA ASP A 189 4.09 5.30 -10.95
C ASP A 189 3.62 6.76 -10.95
N THR A 190 3.18 7.25 -12.11
CA THR A 190 2.64 8.61 -12.29
C THR A 190 1.41 8.83 -11.41
N TRP A 191 0.52 7.83 -11.34
CA TRP A 191 -0.66 7.86 -10.48
C TRP A 191 -0.28 7.69 -9.01
N SER A 192 0.60 6.73 -8.71
CA SER A 192 1.06 6.44 -7.34
C SER A 192 1.70 7.65 -6.66
N ARG A 193 2.40 8.50 -7.41
CA ARG A 193 3.00 9.74 -6.91
C ARG A 193 1.97 10.79 -6.45
N LEU A 194 0.77 10.77 -7.03
CA LEU A 194 -0.33 11.68 -6.69
C LEU A 194 -1.33 11.05 -5.71
N ALA A 195 -1.34 9.72 -5.65
CA ALA A 195 -2.23 8.92 -4.85
C ALA A 195 -1.81 8.83 -3.37
N TYR A 196 -2.69 8.22 -2.59
CA TYR A 196 -2.43 7.74 -1.24
C TYR A 196 -1.56 6.46 -1.27
N PRO A 197 -0.75 6.19 -0.23
CA PRO A 197 0.04 4.97 -0.15
C PRO A 197 -0.84 3.71 -0.21
N SER A 198 -0.43 2.74 -1.03
CA SER A 198 -1.14 1.47 -1.18
C SER A 198 -0.20 0.36 -1.65
N THR A 199 -0.51 -0.87 -1.28
CA THR A 199 0.15 -2.10 -1.76
C THR A 199 -0.76 -2.94 -2.66
N TYR A 200 -1.92 -2.41 -3.04
CA TYR A 200 -2.90 -3.11 -3.87
C TYR A 200 -2.46 -3.20 -5.32
N GLY A 201 -2.83 -4.31 -5.97
CA GLY A 201 -2.82 -4.42 -7.43
C GLY A 201 -3.82 -3.45 -8.06
N LEU A 202 -3.64 -3.15 -9.34
CA LEU A 202 -4.40 -2.14 -10.10
C LEU A 202 -5.92 -2.32 -9.94
N ALA A 203 -6.44 -3.54 -10.09
CA ALA A 203 -7.88 -3.79 -10.00
C ALA A 203 -8.44 -3.48 -8.60
N GLN A 204 -7.75 -3.88 -7.54
CA GLN A 204 -8.18 -3.61 -6.17
C GLN A 204 -8.00 -2.13 -5.81
N TRP A 205 -6.89 -1.52 -6.26
CA TRP A 205 -6.62 -0.10 -6.08
C TRP A 205 -7.67 0.78 -6.75
N PHE A 206 -8.10 0.44 -7.97
CA PHE A 206 -9.14 1.22 -8.66
C PHE A 206 -10.50 1.12 -7.95
N ASN A 207 -10.87 -0.04 -7.43
CA ASN A 207 -12.09 -0.17 -6.61
C ASN A 207 -12.01 0.65 -5.30
N ASP A 208 -10.82 0.71 -4.69
CA ASP A 208 -10.54 1.57 -3.52
C ASP A 208 -10.70 3.06 -3.88
N LEU A 209 -10.15 3.50 -5.02
CA LEU A 209 -10.32 4.84 -5.56
C LEU A 209 -11.79 5.21 -5.75
N LEU A 210 -12.58 4.33 -6.39
CA LEU A 210 -14.01 4.55 -6.59
C LEU A 210 -14.76 4.69 -5.26
N SER A 211 -14.39 3.90 -4.26
CA SER A 211 -14.98 3.99 -2.92
C SER A 211 -14.66 5.31 -2.24
N ARG A 212 -13.42 5.81 -2.37
CA ARG A 212 -13.01 7.13 -1.86
C ARG A 212 -13.74 8.27 -2.55
N CYS A 213 -13.92 8.20 -3.87
CA CYS A 213 -14.72 9.19 -4.61
C CYS A 213 -16.16 9.25 -4.08
N ARG A 214 -16.79 8.10 -3.79
CA ARG A 214 -18.15 8.05 -3.23
C ARG A 214 -18.25 8.65 -1.83
N GLU A 215 -17.25 8.41 -0.98
CA GLU A 215 -17.18 9.02 0.36
C GLU A 215 -17.06 10.55 0.25
N LEU A 216 -16.20 11.05 -0.64
CA LEU A 216 -16.06 12.49 -0.91
C LEU A 216 -17.33 13.09 -1.52
N GLU A 217 -17.99 12.39 -2.45
CA GLU A 217 -19.26 12.83 -3.04
C GLU A 217 -20.35 12.96 -1.97
N THR A 218 -20.44 11.98 -1.07
CA THR A 218 -21.36 12.03 0.09
C THR A 218 -21.03 13.22 0.99
N TRP A 219 -19.75 13.46 1.28
CA TRP A 219 -19.34 14.58 2.13
C TRP A 219 -19.60 15.95 1.49
N THR A 220 -19.39 16.08 0.17
CA THR A 220 -19.64 17.33 -0.57
C THR A 220 -21.13 17.66 -0.74
N HIS A 221 -22.02 16.68 -0.57
CA HIS A 221 -23.46 16.90 -0.61
C HIS A 221 -23.95 17.70 0.60
N ASP A 222 -23.64 17.24 1.82
CA ASP A 222 -24.13 17.85 3.06
C ASP A 222 -23.18 18.89 3.65
N LEU A 223 -21.88 18.83 3.30
CA LEU A 223 -20.79 19.65 3.88
C LEU A 223 -20.81 19.70 5.41
N ALA A 224 -21.39 18.67 6.03
CA ALA A 224 -21.42 18.45 7.46
C ALA A 224 -20.37 17.40 7.85
N LEU A 225 -19.96 17.38 9.11
CA LEU A 225 -19.10 16.32 9.63
C LEU A 225 -19.85 14.98 9.57
N PRO A 226 -19.36 13.97 8.83
CA PRO A 226 -20.00 12.66 8.81
C PRO A 226 -19.94 12.01 10.19
N ALA A 227 -20.99 11.27 10.57
CA ALA A 227 -21.04 10.56 11.85
C ALA A 227 -20.01 9.42 11.94
N VAL A 228 -19.65 8.85 10.79
CA VAL A 228 -18.62 7.83 10.63
C VAL A 228 -17.70 8.30 9.51
N VAL A 229 -16.39 8.22 9.73
CA VAL A 229 -15.39 8.68 8.77
C VAL A 229 -14.38 7.56 8.52
N TRP A 230 -14.17 7.22 7.25
CA TRP A 230 -13.11 6.30 6.85
C TRP A 230 -11.77 7.03 6.83
N LEU A 231 -11.07 7.06 7.97
CA LEU A 231 -9.87 7.90 8.16
C LEU A 231 -8.75 7.58 7.16
N SER A 232 -8.52 6.30 6.85
CA SER A 232 -7.52 5.90 5.84
C SER A 232 -7.95 6.20 4.40
N GLY A 233 -9.21 6.62 4.21
CA GLY A 233 -9.78 7.08 2.94
C GLY A 233 -9.23 8.43 2.48
N PHE A 234 -8.69 9.24 3.40
CA PHE A 234 -8.13 10.55 3.08
C PHE A 234 -6.72 10.48 2.48
N PHE A 235 -6.41 11.47 1.66
CA PHE A 235 -5.04 11.80 1.28
C PHE A 235 -4.26 12.37 2.47
N ASN A 236 -4.91 13.17 3.33
CA ASN A 236 -4.30 13.74 4.52
C ASN A 236 -5.18 13.56 5.78
N PRO A 237 -5.14 12.38 6.45
CA PRO A 237 -5.89 12.15 7.67
C PRO A 237 -5.50 13.08 8.83
N GLU A 238 -4.26 13.58 8.87
CA GLU A 238 -3.81 14.48 9.93
C GLU A 238 -4.50 15.86 9.86
N SER A 239 -4.79 16.34 8.66
CA SER A 239 -5.55 17.59 8.46
C SER A 239 -6.95 17.46 9.06
N PHE A 240 -7.59 16.31 8.86
CA PHE A 240 -8.89 16.00 9.46
C PHE A 240 -8.83 15.94 10.99
N LEU A 241 -7.85 15.23 11.56
CA LEU A 241 -7.66 15.18 13.02
C LEU A 241 -7.39 16.58 13.61
N THR A 242 -6.65 17.42 12.89
CA THR A 242 -6.41 18.81 13.28
C THR A 242 -7.70 19.63 13.27
N ALA A 243 -8.57 19.44 12.27
CA ALA A 243 -9.89 20.08 12.22
C ALA A 243 -10.78 19.66 13.41
N ILE A 244 -10.70 18.38 13.83
CA ILE A 244 -11.35 17.93 15.07
C ILE A 244 -10.82 18.69 16.28
N MET A 245 -9.50 18.75 16.45
CA MET A 245 -8.91 19.46 17.59
C MET A 245 -9.31 20.93 17.64
N GLN A 246 -9.32 21.62 16.50
CA GLN A 246 -9.71 23.03 16.41
C GLN A 246 -11.17 23.29 16.75
N THR A 247 -12.07 22.36 16.41
CA THR A 247 -13.49 22.50 16.70
C THR A 247 -13.82 22.16 18.14
N MET A 248 -13.12 21.18 18.74
CA MET A 248 -13.27 20.81 20.15
C MET A 248 -12.65 21.84 21.12
N ALA A 249 -11.68 22.64 20.65
CA ALA A 249 -11.05 23.70 21.44
C ALA A 249 -11.88 24.99 21.54
N ARG A 250 -13.02 25.08 20.85
CA ARG A 250 -13.94 26.22 20.85
C ARG A 250 -15.08 26.00 21.84
#